data_AF-A0A363MVL3-F1
#
_entry.id   AF-A0A363MVL3-F1
#
_cell.length_a   1.000
_cell.length_b   1.000
_cell.length_c   1.000
_cell.angle_alpha   90.00
_cell.angle_beta   90.00
_cell.angle_gamma   90.00
#
_symmetry.space_group_name_H-M   'P 1'
#
loop_
_entity.id
_entity.type
_entity.pdbx_description
1 polymer ?
#
loop_
_entity_poly.entity_id
_entity_poly.type
_entity_poly.pdbx_seq_one_letter_code
_entity_poly.pdbx_strand_id
1 'polypeptide(L)'
;MAMHHYLRLTFILLFVITSLFCIYFVIKKRRNRKAPKLLSKEKYDCSKNEGMTEISISNDSFFNIWPYVSELKAAKILSKKIKESELVHKVYRNSTNDFEHILLATEKENHFVKVVVDKNKKKAIGYLLLDL
;
A
#
# COMPACT_ATOMS: atom_id res chain seq x y z
N MET A 1 22.15 3.64 -50.80
CA MET A 1 21.01 4.20 -50.03
C MET A 1 20.17 3.13 -49.31
N ALA A 2 19.95 1.95 -49.90
CA ALA A 2 19.15 0.87 -49.28
C ALA A 2 19.75 0.32 -47.96
N MET A 3 21.07 0.15 -47.86
CA MET A 3 21.71 -0.46 -46.68
C MET A 3 21.51 0.35 -45.39
N HIS A 4 21.57 1.68 -45.46
CA HIS A 4 21.25 2.56 -44.32
C HIS A 4 19.78 2.50 -43.91
N HIS A 5 18.87 2.27 -44.88
CA HIS A 5 17.45 2.12 -44.61
C HIS A 5 17.16 0.82 -43.85
N TYR A 6 17.78 -0.30 -44.26
CA TYR A 6 17.68 -1.57 -43.53
C TYR A 6 18.22 -1.46 -42.11
N LEU A 7 19.35 -0.78 -41.93
CA LEU A 7 20.00 -0.62 -40.64
C LEU A 7 19.17 0.26 -39.68
N ARG A 8 18.50 1.30 -40.19
CA ARG A 8 17.52 2.08 -39.39
C ARG A 8 16.29 1.25 -39.04
N LEU A 9 15.80 0.43 -39.96
CA LEU A 9 14.60 -0.37 -39.77
C LEU A 9 14.81 -1.47 -38.71
N THR A 10 15.99 -2.08 -38.66
CA THR A 10 16.35 -3.04 -37.61
C THR A 10 16.44 -2.38 -36.23
N PHE A 11 17.00 -1.17 -36.11
CA PHE A 11 17.01 -0.44 -34.84
C PHE A 11 15.61 -0.07 -34.36
N ILE A 12 14.72 0.36 -35.26
CA ILE A 12 13.31 0.65 -34.93
C ILE A 12 12.63 -0.63 -34.45
N LEU A 13 12.81 -1.76 -35.14
CA LEU A 13 12.24 -3.04 -34.74
C LEU A 13 12.71 -3.46 -33.33
N LEU A 14 14.00 -3.31 -33.05
CA LEU A 14 14.59 -3.66 -31.76
C LEU A 14 14.07 -2.76 -30.63
N PHE A 15 13.88 -1.47 -30.91
CA PHE A 15 13.24 -0.53 -29.98
C PHE A 15 11.78 -0.89 -29.69
N VAL A 16 11.02 -1.27 -30.72
CA VAL A 16 9.62 -1.70 -30.54
C VAL A 16 9.55 -2.97 -29.69
N ILE A 17 10.40 -3.97 -29.98
CA ILE A 17 10.43 -5.22 -29.21
C ILE A 17 10.78 -4.96 -27.74
N THR A 18 11.80 -4.14 -27.47
CA THR A 18 12.20 -3.81 -26.10
C THR A 18 11.11 -3.04 -25.36
N SER A 19 10.45 -2.08 -26.02
CA SER A 19 9.30 -1.36 -25.44
C SER A 19 8.15 -2.31 -25.08
N LEU A 20 7.78 -3.23 -25.97
CA LEU A 20 6.75 -4.24 -25.70
C LEU A 20 7.13 -5.14 -24.52
N PHE A 21 8.40 -5.54 -24.41
CA PHE A 21 8.89 -6.34 -23.29
C PHE A 21 8.83 -5.58 -21.96
N CYS A 22 9.21 -4.30 -21.94
CA CYS A 22 9.07 -3.43 -20.77
C CYS A 22 7.61 -3.29 -20.35
N ILE A 23 6.69 -3.05 -21.30
CA ILE A 23 5.24 -2.95 -21.03
C ILE A 23 4.72 -4.26 -20.46
N TYR A 24 5.10 -5.40 -21.03
CA TYR A 24 4.71 -6.73 -20.52
C TYR A 24 5.16 -6.93 -19.07
N PHE A 25 6.41 -6.59 -18.73
CA PHE A 25 6.92 -6.69 -17.36
C PHE A 25 6.19 -5.79 -16.39
N VAL A 26 5.85 -4.55 -16.79
CA VAL A 26 5.06 -3.63 -15.97
C VAL A 26 3.67 -4.20 -15.71
N ILE A 27 2.99 -4.73 -16.74
CA ILE A 27 1.67 -5.34 -16.60
C ILE A 27 1.72 -6.57 -15.70
N LYS A 28 2.68 -7.48 -15.93
CA LYS A 28 2.87 -8.70 -15.13
C LYS A 28 3.15 -8.36 -13.66
N LYS A 29 4.02 -7.37 -13.40
CA LYS A 29 4.32 -6.89 -12.05
C LYS A 29 3.09 -6.29 -11.36
N ARG A 30 2.25 -5.53 -12.07
CA ARG A 30 0.98 -5.02 -11.53
C ARG A 30 -0.02 -6.13 -11.24
N ARG A 31 -0.15 -7.12 -12.12
CA ARG A 31 -1.10 -8.24 -11.97
C ARG A 31 -0.74 -9.16 -10.81
N ASN A 32 0.55 -9.32 -10.51
CA ASN A 32 1.04 -10.09 -9.38
C ASN A 32 0.97 -9.34 -8.03
N ARG A 33 0.48 -8.10 -7.99
CA ARG A 33 0.19 -7.44 -6.71
C ARG A 33 -0.93 -8.21 -6.02
N LYS A 34 -0.59 -8.89 -4.92
CA LYS A 34 -1.56 -9.59 -4.08
C LYS A 34 -2.52 -8.56 -3.51
N ALA A 35 -3.81 -8.89 -3.47
CA ALA A 35 -4.80 -8.04 -2.82
C ALA A 35 -4.38 -7.76 -1.36
N PRO A 36 -4.76 -6.60 -0.80
CA PRO A 36 -4.58 -6.33 0.62
C PRO A 36 -5.11 -7.50 1.45
N LYS A 37 -4.32 -7.97 2.41
CA LYS A 37 -4.70 -9.12 3.24
C LYS A 37 -5.64 -8.68 4.35
N LEU A 38 -6.85 -9.26 4.39
CA LEU A 38 -7.74 -9.13 5.53
C LEU A 38 -7.17 -9.94 6.72
N LEU A 39 -7.05 -9.29 7.87
CA LEU A 39 -6.57 -9.90 9.12
C LEU A 39 -7.76 -10.45 9.91
N SER A 40 -7.54 -11.59 10.57
CA SER A 40 -8.44 -12.05 11.63
C SER A 40 -8.22 -11.22 12.90
N LYS A 41 -9.25 -11.15 13.74
CA LYS A 41 -9.19 -10.45 15.03
C LYS A 41 -8.04 -10.96 15.91
N GLU A 42 -7.83 -12.28 15.95
CA GLU A 42 -6.72 -12.91 16.68
C GLU A 42 -5.35 -12.35 16.26
N LYS A 43 -5.09 -12.25 14.95
CA LYS A 43 -3.80 -11.73 14.45
C LYS A 43 -3.60 -10.26 14.76
N TYR A 44 -4.69 -9.51 14.80
CA TYR A 44 -4.68 -8.10 15.19
C TYR A 44 -4.43 -7.94 16.69
N ASP A 45 -5.02 -8.79 17.52
CA ASP A 45 -4.83 -8.75 18.97
C ASP A 45 -3.42 -9.22 19.35
N CYS A 46 -2.86 -10.22 18.65
CA CYS A 46 -1.46 -10.63 18.83
C CYS A 46 -0.44 -9.52 18.50
N SER A 47 -0.78 -8.53 17.68
CA SER A 47 0.13 -7.41 17.36
C SER A 47 0.05 -6.26 18.39
N LYS A 48 -0.96 -6.26 19.27
CA LYS A 48 -1.02 -5.38 20.43
C LYS A 48 -0.19 -5.97 21.57
N ASN A 49 1.13 -5.80 21.53
CA ASN A 49 1.96 -6.12 22.69
C ASN A 49 1.77 -5.06 23.78
N GLU A 50 1.45 -5.49 25.01
CA GLU A 50 1.42 -4.81 26.34
C GLU A 50 0.79 -3.40 26.48
N GLY A 51 0.47 -2.73 25.38
CA GLY A 51 -0.07 -1.37 25.37
C GLY A 51 0.23 -0.67 24.04
N MET A 52 -0.74 0.11 23.56
CA MET A 52 -0.59 0.93 22.35
C MET A 52 -0.69 2.40 22.72
N THR A 53 0.33 3.18 22.40
CA THR A 53 0.35 4.63 22.60
C THR A 53 -0.03 5.35 21.31
N GLU A 54 -0.87 6.36 21.41
CA GLU A 54 -1.18 7.24 20.28
C GLU A 54 0.03 8.13 19.99
N ILE A 55 0.47 8.17 18.73
CA ILE A 55 1.58 9.03 18.29
C ILE A 55 1.04 10.17 17.42
N SER A 56 1.66 11.34 17.54
CA SER A 56 1.27 12.49 16.72
C SER A 56 1.83 12.36 15.31
N ILE A 57 0.94 12.44 14.31
CA ILE A 57 1.29 12.39 12.88
C ILE A 57 2.22 13.56 12.50
N SER A 58 2.14 14.70 13.20
CA SER A 58 2.94 15.89 12.90
C SER A 58 4.37 15.83 13.43
N ASN A 59 4.61 15.09 14.51
CA ASN A 59 5.86 15.14 15.26
C ASN A 59 6.67 13.86 15.11
N ASP A 60 6.00 12.72 14.91
CA ASP A 60 6.64 11.41 14.79
C ASP A 60 6.58 10.88 13.36
N SER A 61 7.73 10.48 12.84
CA SER A 61 7.78 9.71 11.58
C SER A 61 7.10 8.36 11.80
N PHE A 62 6.03 8.11 11.05
CA PHE A 62 5.35 6.82 10.99
C PHE A 62 5.61 6.12 9.64
N PHE A 63 5.28 4.84 9.55
CA PHE A 63 5.49 4.06 8.35
C PHE A 63 4.80 4.67 7.12
N ASN A 64 5.48 4.65 5.97
CA ASN A 64 4.90 5.09 4.71
C ASN A 64 3.78 4.15 4.25
N ILE A 65 2.54 4.48 4.60
CA ILE A 65 1.34 3.71 4.26
C ILE A 65 0.82 3.97 2.85
N TRP A 66 1.22 5.05 2.18
CA TRP A 66 0.60 5.48 0.92
C TRP A 66 0.60 4.40 -0.18
N PRO A 67 1.66 3.58 -0.33
CA PRO A 67 1.62 2.43 -1.23
C PRO A 67 0.50 1.45 -0.87
N TYR A 68 0.29 1.17 0.42
CA TYR A 68 -0.72 0.24 0.91
C TYR A 68 -2.14 0.83 0.83
N VAL A 69 -2.30 2.12 1.13
CA VAL A 69 -3.55 2.87 0.92
C VAL A 69 -3.97 2.81 -0.54
N SER A 70 -3.02 2.96 -1.47
CA SER A 70 -3.29 2.84 -2.91
C SER A 70 -3.81 1.44 -3.28
N GLU A 71 -3.26 0.39 -2.66
CA GLU A 71 -3.75 -0.98 -2.82
C GLU A 71 -5.16 -1.17 -2.25
N LEU A 72 -5.45 -0.60 -1.08
CA LEU A 72 -6.79 -0.61 -0.47
C LEU A 72 -7.84 0.12 -1.34
N LYS A 73 -7.48 1.28 -1.92
CA LYS A 73 -8.33 2.02 -2.88
C LYS A 73 -8.53 1.24 -4.18
N ALA A 74 -7.51 0.54 -4.67
CA ALA A 74 -7.62 -0.30 -5.86
C ALA A 74 -8.52 -1.52 -5.63
N ALA A 75 -8.49 -2.09 -4.43
CA ALA A 75 -9.34 -3.21 -4.01
C ALA A 75 -10.76 -2.79 -3.60
N LYS A 76 -11.13 -1.50 -3.75
CA LYS A 76 -12.43 -0.93 -3.34
C LYS A 76 -12.75 -1.09 -1.84
N ILE A 77 -11.73 -1.29 -1.00
CA ILE A 77 -11.88 -1.35 0.47
C ILE A 77 -11.95 0.07 1.04
N LEU A 78 -11.10 0.96 0.52
CA LEU A 78 -11.16 2.39 0.81
C LEU A 78 -11.77 3.14 -0.36
N SER A 79 -12.50 4.22 -0.06
CA SER A 79 -12.97 5.11 -1.11
C SER A 79 -11.84 5.97 -1.67
N LYS A 80 -11.99 6.30 -2.96
CA LYS A 80 -11.13 7.25 -3.66
C LYS A 80 -11.49 8.71 -3.36
N LYS A 81 -12.66 9.00 -2.77
CA LYS A 81 -13.14 10.37 -2.54
C LYS A 81 -12.45 11.07 -1.36
N ILE A 82 -11.98 10.30 -0.39
CA ILE A 82 -11.35 10.84 0.82
C ILE A 82 -9.96 11.36 0.49
N LYS A 83 -9.69 12.62 0.86
CA LYS A 83 -8.38 13.25 0.72
C LYS A 83 -7.36 12.55 1.58
N GLU A 84 -6.12 12.46 1.11
CA GLU A 84 -5.04 11.80 1.84
C GLU A 84 -4.77 12.47 3.20
N SER A 85 -4.87 13.80 3.28
CA SER A 85 -4.71 14.57 4.52
C SER A 85 -5.73 14.23 5.61
N GLU A 86 -6.93 13.79 5.23
CA GLU A 86 -8.04 13.47 6.15
C GLU A 86 -8.19 11.96 6.34
N LEU A 87 -7.45 11.15 5.57
CA LEU A 87 -7.59 9.71 5.58
C LEU A 87 -7.03 9.08 6.84
N VAL A 88 -5.89 9.56 7.33
CA VAL A 88 -5.25 9.04 8.54
C VAL A 88 -5.90 9.70 9.74
N HIS A 89 -6.73 8.94 10.46
CA HIS A 89 -7.43 9.45 11.63
C HIS A 89 -6.51 9.45 12.85
N LYS A 90 -5.89 8.29 13.14
CA LYS A 90 -4.98 8.10 14.28
C LYS A 90 -3.91 7.08 13.96
N VAL A 91 -2.76 7.23 14.61
CA VAL A 91 -1.67 6.25 14.56
C VAL A 91 -1.33 5.82 15.97
N TYR A 92 -1.25 4.51 16.16
CA TYR A 92 -0.87 3.90 17.42
C TYR A 92 0.42 3.10 17.24
N ARG A 93 1.29 3.15 18.23
CA ARG A 93 2.55 2.42 18.25
C ARG A 93 2.61 1.57 19.51
N ASN A 94 3.15 0.37 19.40
CA ASN A 94 3.34 -0.47 20.57
C ASN A 94 4.56 -0.02 21.40
N SER A 95 4.61 -0.42 22.67
CA SER A 95 5.71 -0.08 23.60
C SER A 95 7.09 -0.54 23.09
N THR A 96 7.15 -1.67 22.38
CA THR A 96 8.39 -2.21 21.82
C THR A 96 8.79 -1.60 20.48
N ASN A 97 7.98 -0.68 19.92
CA ASN A 97 8.20 -0.02 18.63
C ASN A 97 8.36 -0.98 17.43
N ASP A 98 7.81 -2.19 17.54
CA ASP A 98 7.81 -3.21 16.48
C ASP A 98 6.61 -3.09 15.54
N PHE A 99 5.46 -2.65 16.09
CA PHE A 99 4.19 -2.61 15.38
C PHE A 99 3.58 -1.21 15.41
N GLU A 100 3.04 -0.81 14.25
CA GLU A 100 2.24 0.39 14.08
C GLU A 100 0.84 0.02 13.62
N HIS A 101 -0.16 0.55 14.31
CA HIS A 101 -1.56 0.38 13.97
C HIS A 101 -2.10 1.72 13.50
N ILE A 102 -2.48 1.78 12.23
CA ILE A 102 -2.87 3.02 11.57
C ILE A 102 -4.36 2.94 11.28
N LEU A 103 -5.11 3.87 11.85
CA LEU A 103 -6.56 3.96 11.73
C LEU A 103 -6.90 4.89 10.58
N LEU A 104 -7.54 4.35 9.55
CA LEU A 104 -7.97 5.08 8.38
C LEU A 104 -9.48 5.33 8.44
N ALA A 105 -9.88 6.57 8.18
CA ALA A 105 -11.27 6.94 8.03
C ALA A 105 -11.86 6.37 6.74
N THR A 106 -13.16 6.08 6.76
CA THR A 106 -13.93 5.74 5.55
C THR A 106 -14.99 6.81 5.28
N GLU A 107 -15.77 6.66 4.20
CA GLU A 107 -16.83 7.63 3.86
C GLU A 107 -17.99 7.58 4.85
N LYS A 108 -18.17 6.43 5.51
CA LYS A 108 -19.23 6.25 6.50
C LYS A 108 -18.71 6.65 7.87
N GLU A 109 -19.51 7.39 8.60
CA GLU A 109 -19.27 7.62 10.01
C GLU A 109 -19.18 6.28 10.75
N ASN A 110 -18.32 6.22 11.78
CA ASN A 110 -18.04 5.05 12.61
C ASN A 110 -17.43 3.82 11.90
N HIS A 111 -17.21 3.89 10.58
CA HIS A 111 -16.52 2.84 9.83
C HIS A 111 -15.06 3.20 9.62
N PHE A 112 -14.16 2.33 10.06
CA PHE A 112 -12.72 2.54 9.97
C PHE A 112 -11.99 1.31 9.41
N VAL A 113 -10.86 1.56 8.75
CA VAL A 113 -9.93 0.53 8.33
C VAL A 113 -8.69 0.61 9.21
N LYS A 114 -8.44 -0.42 10.02
CA LYS A 114 -7.21 -0.57 10.80
C LYS A 114 -6.17 -1.27 9.97
N VAL A 115 -5.06 -0.61 9.71
CA VAL A 115 -3.89 -1.20 9.04
C VAL A 115 -2.86 -1.57 10.09
N VAL A 116 -2.39 -2.82 10.06
CA VAL A 116 -1.29 -3.27 10.93
C VAL A 116 0.00 -3.30 10.12
N VAL A 117 1.02 -2.64 10.63
CA VAL A 117 2.34 -2.53 10.03
C VAL A 117 3.36 -3.17 10.96
N ASP A 118 4.21 -4.01 10.39
CA ASP A 118 5.42 -4.54 11.01
C ASP A 118 6.59 -3.64 10.59
N LYS A 119 7.15 -2.89 11.55
CA LYS A 119 8.28 -1.97 11.29
C LYS A 119 9.58 -2.72 11.04
N ASN A 120 9.78 -3.84 11.73
CA ASN A 120 10.96 -4.69 11.56
C ASN A 120 11.03 -5.24 10.14
N LYS A 121 9.89 -5.67 9.60
CA LYS A 121 9.77 -6.12 8.20
C LYS A 121 9.54 -4.99 7.20
N LYS A 122 9.42 -3.74 7.67
CA LYS A 122 9.08 -2.55 6.87
C LYS A 122 7.89 -2.79 5.93
N LYS A 123 6.84 -3.44 6.43
CA LYS A 123 5.73 -3.90 5.59
C LYS A 123 4.39 -3.90 6.33
N ALA A 124 3.33 -3.51 5.62
CA ALA A 124 1.96 -3.73 6.06
C ALA A 124 1.61 -5.22 6.06
N ILE A 125 1.20 -5.74 7.22
CA ILE A 125 0.81 -7.14 7.42
C ILE A 125 -0.56 -7.40 6.82
N GLY A 126 -1.46 -6.44 7.00
CA GLY A 126 -2.85 -6.53 6.55
C GLY A 126 -3.72 -5.42 7.11
N TYR A 127 -5.02 -5.54 6.85
CA TYR A 127 -6.04 -4.62 7.34
C TYR A 127 -7.16 -5.36 8.08
N LEU A 128 -7.85 -4.66 8.98
CA LEU A 128 -9.04 -5.10 9.68
C LEU A 128 -10.10 -4.01 9.57
N LEU A 129 -11.34 -4.40 9.27
CA LEU A 129 -12.49 -3.48 9.29
C LEU A 129 -12.99 -3.32 10.73
N LEU A 130 -13.18 -2.08 11.15
CA LEU A 130 -13.85 -1.73 12.38
C LEU A 130 -15.15 -1.00 12.04
N ASP A 131 -16.24 -1.53 12.56
CA ASP A 131 -17.55 -0.87 12.59
C ASP A 131 -17.88 -0.63 14.06
N LEU A 132 -18.19 0.62 14.43
CA LEU A 132 -18.40 1.09 15.81
C LEU A 132 -19.86 1.45 16.07
#